data_AF-A0ABD7QNP8-F1
#
_entry.id   AF-A0ABD7QNP8-F1
#
_cell.length_a   1.000
_cell.length_b   1.000
_cell.length_c   1.000
_cell.angle_alpha   90.00
_cell.angle_beta   90.00
_cell.angle_gamma   90.00
#
_symmetry.space_group_name_H-M   'P 1'
#
loop_
_entity.id
_entity.type
_entity.pdbx_description
1 polymer ?
#
loop_
_entity_poly.entity_id
_entity_poly.type
_entity_poly.pdbx_seq_one_letter_code
_entity_poly.pdbx_strand_id
1 'polypeptide(L)'
;MLTTLIYRSQLAPAWQPTGLGTLVSRARQKNTNLHVTGILIFSGSQFFQVLEGDEQVVDALFSQIRNDPRHTDVVELMRDYSAYRRFRDIGMHLFDLQLNKPGALTEQILHLGEFRNALSADDRMFKFIKAFIAHGGRYILPEGLNPALWTMESRGTPSLCPLSELSPGQPCQFALQPIVEPESGHISIV
;
A
#
# COMPACT_ATOMS: atom_id res chain seq x y z
N MET A 1 -6.55 -20.97 2.05
CA MET A 1 -7.90 -20.34 1.90
C MET A 1 -7.81 -19.28 0.81
N LEU A 2 -8.90 -18.97 0.11
CA LEU A 2 -8.87 -17.92 -0.92
C LEU A 2 -8.79 -16.53 -0.26
N THR A 3 -7.75 -15.78 -0.61
CA THR A 3 -7.43 -14.46 -0.05
C THR A 3 -7.33 -13.44 -1.17
N THR A 4 -7.87 -12.25 -0.91
CA THR A 4 -7.70 -11.07 -1.75
C THR A 4 -6.79 -10.07 -1.03
N LEU A 5 -5.69 -9.70 -1.68
CA LEU A 5 -4.77 -8.66 -1.22
C LEU A 5 -4.79 -7.50 -2.21
N ILE A 6 -4.99 -6.29 -1.70
CA ILE A 6 -4.91 -5.04 -2.45
C ILE A 6 -3.81 -4.21 -1.85
N TYR A 7 -2.88 -3.76 -2.69
CA TYR A 7 -1.85 -2.84 -2.27
C TYR A 7 -1.67 -1.72 -3.30
N ARG A 8 -1.03 -0.65 -2.84
CA ARG A 8 -0.51 0.40 -3.71
C ARG A 8 0.98 0.63 -3.44
N SER A 9 1.68 1.14 -4.42
CA SER A 9 3.08 1.55 -4.29
C SER A 9 3.40 2.70 -5.25
N GLN A 10 4.56 3.32 -5.06
CA GLN A 10 5.07 4.38 -5.91
C GLN A 10 6.17 3.84 -6.82
N LEU A 11 6.21 4.29 -8.07
CA LEU A 11 7.33 4.00 -8.97
C LEU A 11 8.60 4.62 -8.36
N ALA A 12 9.67 3.84 -8.26
CA ALA A 12 10.93 4.35 -7.75
C ALA A 12 11.48 5.43 -8.71
N PRO A 13 11.96 6.60 -8.22
CA PRO A 13 12.43 7.70 -9.08
C PRO A 13 13.56 7.30 -10.04
N ALA A 14 14.36 6.31 -9.65
CA ALA A 14 15.47 5.78 -10.44
C ALA A 14 15.01 4.87 -11.60
N TRP A 15 13.73 4.51 -11.68
CA TRP A 15 13.20 3.59 -12.68
C TRP A 15 12.29 4.30 -13.67
N GLN A 16 12.53 4.05 -14.96
CA GLN A 16 11.60 4.46 -16.00
C GLN A 16 10.55 3.36 -16.24
N PRO A 17 9.29 3.73 -16.54
CA PRO A 17 8.23 2.76 -16.85
C PRO A 17 8.39 2.14 -18.25
N THR A 18 9.62 2.06 -18.77
CA THR A 18 9.93 1.38 -20.03
C THR A 18 9.84 -0.13 -19.81
N GLY A 19 8.91 -0.79 -20.50
CA GLY A 19 8.74 -2.24 -20.42
C GLY A 19 7.69 -2.75 -19.42
N LEU A 20 6.68 -1.93 -19.06
CA LEU A 20 5.50 -2.41 -18.32
C LEU A 20 4.84 -3.64 -18.96
N GLY A 21 4.79 -3.70 -20.29
CA GLY A 21 4.29 -4.87 -21.01
C GLY A 21 5.08 -6.15 -20.70
N THR A 22 6.42 -6.06 -20.63
CA THR A 22 7.29 -7.18 -20.27
C THR A 22 7.12 -7.56 -18.80
N LEU A 23 7.01 -6.58 -17.91
CA LEU A 23 6.75 -6.78 -16.48
C LEU A 23 5.46 -7.57 -16.28
N VAL A 24 4.39 -7.15 -16.94
CA VAL A 24 3.07 -7.77 -16.82
C VAL A 24 3.04 -9.13 -17.50
N SER A 25 3.74 -9.31 -18.61
CA SER A 25 3.85 -10.63 -19.26
C SER A 25 4.51 -11.66 -18.35
N ARG A 26 5.62 -11.27 -17.69
CA ARG A 26 6.30 -12.12 -16.70
C ARG A 26 5.43 -12.36 -15.47
N ALA A 27 4.77 -11.32 -14.95
CA ALA A 27 3.85 -11.43 -13.82
C ALA A 27 2.69 -12.37 -14.16
N ARG A 28 2.10 -12.25 -15.35
CA ARG A 28 1.01 -13.10 -15.84
C ARG A 28 1.45 -14.55 -15.90
N GLN A 29 2.59 -14.85 -16.52
CA GLN A 29 3.09 -16.24 -16.63
C GLN A 29 3.34 -16.85 -15.24
N LYS A 30 3.99 -16.10 -14.35
CA LYS A 30 4.26 -16.55 -12.99
C LYS A 30 2.96 -16.75 -12.18
N ASN A 31 2.04 -15.81 -12.27
CA ASN A 31 0.77 -15.87 -11.56
C ASN A 31 -0.10 -17.02 -12.06
N THR A 32 -0.13 -17.29 -13.36
CA THR A 32 -0.83 -18.46 -13.92
C THR A 32 -0.29 -19.76 -13.34
N ASN A 33 1.04 -19.91 -13.25
CA ASN A 33 1.67 -21.10 -12.67
C ASN A 33 1.38 -21.25 -11.16
N LEU A 34 1.19 -20.13 -10.46
CA LEU A 34 0.89 -20.09 -9.03
C LEU A 34 -0.62 -20.08 -8.75
N HIS A 35 -1.47 -20.19 -9.77
CA HIS A 35 -2.92 -20.02 -9.67
C HIS A 35 -3.35 -18.71 -8.98
N VAL A 36 -2.58 -17.63 -9.15
CA VAL A 36 -2.92 -16.28 -8.70
C VAL A 36 -3.59 -15.54 -9.85
N THR A 37 -4.64 -14.78 -9.54
CA THR A 37 -5.35 -13.93 -10.48
C THR A 37 -5.39 -12.48 -9.99
N GLY A 38 -5.67 -11.54 -10.89
CA GLY A 38 -5.74 -10.14 -10.50
C GLY A 38 -5.54 -9.12 -11.60
N ILE A 39 -5.48 -7.85 -11.20
CA ILE A 39 -5.24 -6.72 -12.08
C ILE A 39 -4.17 -5.80 -11.49
N LEU A 40 -3.49 -5.08 -12.37
CA LEU A 40 -2.52 -4.04 -12.05
C LEU A 40 -2.95 -2.76 -12.75
N ILE A 41 -3.10 -1.68 -12.00
CA ILE A 41 -3.41 -0.35 -12.53
C ILE A 41 -2.18 0.52 -12.33
N PHE A 42 -1.76 1.22 -13.38
CA PHE A 42 -0.64 2.13 -13.36
C PHE A 42 -1.09 3.55 -13.68
N SER A 43 -0.74 4.51 -12.82
CA SER A 43 -1.10 5.93 -12.98
C SER A 43 -0.04 6.78 -13.69
N GLY A 44 1.14 6.23 -13.96
CA GLY A 44 2.33 6.97 -14.39
C GLY A 44 3.37 7.12 -13.28
N SER A 45 2.92 7.25 -12.03
CA SER A 45 3.81 7.36 -10.86
C SER A 45 3.50 6.33 -9.76
N GLN A 46 2.36 5.65 -9.83
CA GLN A 46 1.94 4.69 -8.80
C GLN A 46 1.40 3.42 -9.43
N PHE A 47 1.55 2.34 -8.67
CA PHE A 47 0.94 1.06 -8.92
C PHE A 47 -0.19 0.81 -7.93
N PHE A 48 -1.26 0.20 -8.42
CA PHE A 48 -2.33 -0.37 -7.61
C PHE A 48 -2.56 -1.78 -8.11
N GLN A 49 -2.38 -2.77 -7.25
CA GLN A 49 -2.52 -4.17 -7.64
C GLN A 49 -3.52 -4.89 -6.75
N VAL A 50 -4.32 -5.73 -7.40
CA VAL A 50 -5.18 -6.71 -6.76
C VAL A 50 -4.60 -8.09 -7.02
N LEU A 51 -4.44 -8.88 -5.97
CA LEU A 51 -4.00 -10.27 -6.01
C LEU A 51 -5.06 -11.16 -5.36
N GLU A 52 -5.47 -12.20 -6.05
CA GLU A 52 -6.44 -13.19 -5.58
C GLU A 52 -5.82 -14.59 -5.73
N GLY A 53 -5.77 -15.36 -4.64
CA GLY A 53 -5.14 -16.67 -4.66
C GLY A 53 -5.20 -17.36 -3.31
N ASP A 54 -4.51 -18.50 -3.18
CA ASP A 54 -4.37 -19.09 -1.86
C ASP A 54 -3.48 -18.19 -0.97
N GLU A 55 -3.87 -18.02 0.29
CA GLU A 55 -3.17 -17.20 1.29
C GLU A 55 -1.64 -17.37 1.29
N GLN A 56 -1.15 -18.62 1.33
CA GLN A 56 0.29 -18.88 1.41
C GLN A 56 1.02 -18.41 0.15
N VAL A 57 0.36 -18.57 -1.01
CA VAL A 57 0.90 -18.17 -2.31
C VAL A 57 0.89 -16.65 -2.45
N VAL A 58 -0.20 -16.00 -2.03
CA VAL A 58 -0.34 -14.55 -2.03
C VAL A 58 0.69 -13.91 -1.10
N ASP A 59 0.93 -14.48 0.07
CA ASP A 59 1.94 -14.00 1.02
C ASP A 59 3.37 -14.11 0.50
N ALA A 60 3.72 -15.24 -0.09
CA ALA A 60 5.02 -15.44 -0.70
C ALA A 60 5.23 -14.46 -1.87
N LEU A 61 4.20 -14.27 -2.70
CA LEU A 61 4.24 -13.34 -3.82
C LEU A 61 4.34 -11.89 -3.35
N PHE A 62 3.54 -11.50 -2.35
CA PHE A 62 3.54 -10.15 -1.80
C PHE A 62 4.87 -9.81 -1.12
N SER A 63 5.51 -10.78 -0.46
CA SER A 63 6.84 -10.60 0.12
C SER A 63 7.91 -10.31 -0.94
N GLN A 64 7.82 -10.97 -2.10
CA GLN A 64 8.73 -10.70 -3.22
C GLN A 64 8.44 -9.34 -3.86
N ILE A 65 7.16 -9.00 -4.01
CA ILE A 65 6.73 -7.70 -4.51
C ILE A 65 7.24 -6.60 -3.57
N ARG A 66 7.11 -6.73 -2.25
CA ARG A 66 7.54 -5.72 -1.29
C ARG A 66 9.04 -5.40 -1.37
N ASN A 67 9.86 -6.38 -1.74
CA ASN A 67 11.32 -6.23 -1.88
C ASN A 67 11.76 -5.85 -3.30
N ASP A 68 10.82 -5.57 -4.20
CA ASP A 68 11.12 -5.23 -5.58
C ASP A 68 11.70 -3.81 -5.69
N PRO A 69 12.88 -3.61 -6.30
CA PRO A 69 13.53 -2.29 -6.37
C PRO A 69 12.84 -1.32 -7.33
N ARG A 70 11.86 -1.77 -8.13
CA ARG A 70 11.16 -0.95 -9.12
C ARG A 70 10.14 -0.01 -8.50
N HIS A 71 9.75 -0.25 -7.25
CA HIS A 71 8.77 0.57 -6.54
C HIS A 71 9.17 0.80 -5.07
N THR A 72 8.60 1.82 -4.47
CA THR A 72 8.79 2.19 -3.06
C THR A 72 7.43 2.44 -2.40
N ASP A 73 7.42 2.67 -1.09
CA ASP A 73 6.22 3.03 -0.33
C ASP A 73 5.04 2.06 -0.55
N VAL A 74 5.33 0.77 -0.41
CA VAL A 74 4.31 -0.28 -0.51
C VAL A 74 3.36 -0.19 0.68
N VAL A 75 2.10 0.13 0.41
CA VAL A 75 1.03 0.23 1.40
C VAL A 75 -0.04 -0.82 1.09
N GLU A 76 -0.24 -1.74 2.03
CA GLU A 76 -1.36 -2.67 2.01
C GLU A 76 -2.66 -1.91 2.32
N LEU A 77 -3.64 -2.02 1.44
CA LEU A 77 -4.94 -1.34 1.57
C LEU A 77 -6.02 -2.27 2.09
N MET A 78 -5.96 -3.53 1.68
CA MET A 78 -6.94 -4.54 2.07
C MET A 78 -6.29 -5.92 2.01
N ARG A 79 -6.56 -6.72 3.03
CA ARG A 79 -6.29 -8.15 3.04
C ARG A 79 -7.47 -8.83 3.68
N ASP A 80 -8.17 -9.67 2.92
CA ASP A 80 -9.39 -10.31 3.38
C ASP A 80 -9.57 -11.69 2.74
N TYR A 81 -10.27 -12.58 3.42
CA TYR A 81 -10.69 -13.85 2.84
C TYR A 81 -11.86 -13.60 1.90
N SER A 82 -11.84 -14.26 0.73
CA SER A 82 -12.87 -14.10 -0.28
C SER A 82 -13.53 -15.44 -0.58
N ALA A 83 -14.85 -15.45 -0.73
CA ALA A 83 -15.57 -16.67 -1.09
C ALA A 83 -15.37 -17.08 -2.55
N TYR A 84 -15.03 -16.12 -3.43
CA TYR A 84 -14.83 -16.34 -4.85
C TYR A 84 -13.82 -15.35 -5.43
N ARG A 85 -13.21 -15.72 -6.57
CA ARG A 85 -12.34 -14.85 -7.36
C ARG A 85 -13.19 -13.90 -8.19
N ARG A 86 -12.89 -12.61 -8.13
CA ARG A 86 -13.54 -11.59 -8.96
C ARG A 86 -12.94 -11.57 -10.36
N PHE A 87 -11.64 -11.77 -10.51
CA PHE A 87 -10.98 -11.82 -11.81
C PHE A 87 -10.66 -13.27 -12.20
N ARG A 88 -11.65 -13.99 -12.73
CA ARG A 88 -11.43 -15.36 -13.21
C ARG A 88 -10.60 -15.37 -14.49
N ASP A 89 -9.75 -16.38 -14.64
CA ASP A 89 -8.92 -16.64 -15.83
C ASP A 89 -7.93 -15.53 -16.22
N ILE A 90 -7.73 -14.55 -15.34
CA ILE A 90 -6.84 -13.42 -15.55
C ILE A 90 -5.67 -13.54 -14.58
N GLY A 91 -4.57 -14.12 -15.03
CA GLY A 91 -3.35 -14.21 -14.20
C GLY A 91 -2.85 -12.83 -13.74
N MET A 92 -2.79 -11.88 -14.68
CA MET A 92 -2.54 -10.46 -14.42
C MET A 92 -2.92 -9.65 -15.65
N HIS A 93 -3.72 -8.58 -15.49
CA HIS A 93 -4.02 -7.62 -16.55
C HIS A 93 -3.53 -6.22 -16.18
N LEU A 94 -2.93 -5.50 -17.14
CA LEU A 94 -2.45 -4.14 -16.94
C LEU A 94 -3.48 -3.13 -17.45
N PHE A 95 -3.80 -2.17 -16.60
CA PHE A 95 -4.58 -1.00 -16.92
C PHE A 95 -3.71 0.25 -16.77
N ASP A 96 -3.46 0.93 -17.88
CA ASP A 96 -2.69 2.18 -17.87
C ASP A 96 -3.66 3.38 -17.91
N LEU A 97 -3.65 4.18 -16.84
CA LEU A 97 -4.44 5.41 -16.72
C LEU A 97 -3.88 6.56 -17.57
N GLN A 98 -2.63 6.50 -18.02
CA GLN A 98 -2.10 7.49 -18.95
C GLN A 98 -2.66 7.30 -20.36
N LEU A 99 -3.04 6.07 -20.71
CA LEU A 99 -3.57 5.72 -22.03
C LEU A 99 -5.10 5.73 -22.08
N ASN A 100 -5.78 5.61 -20.93
CA ASN A 100 -7.23 5.47 -20.85
C ASN A 100 -7.86 6.55 -19.98
N LYS A 101 -9.01 7.07 -20.41
CA LYS A 101 -9.80 7.99 -19.57
C LYS A 101 -10.31 7.26 -18.31
N PRO A 102 -10.30 7.90 -17.13
CA PRO A 102 -10.71 7.29 -15.85
C PRO A 102 -12.08 6.59 -15.89
N GLY A 103 -13.07 7.23 -16.53
CA GLY A 103 -14.42 6.66 -16.67
C GLY A 103 -14.44 5.38 -17.52
N ALA A 104 -13.75 5.40 -18.67
CA ALA A 104 -13.67 4.23 -19.55
C ALA A 104 -12.93 3.06 -18.89
N LEU A 105 -11.89 3.36 -18.10
CA LEU A 105 -11.15 2.33 -17.37
C LEU A 105 -12.00 1.66 -16.29
N THR A 106 -12.82 2.45 -15.61
CA THR A 106 -13.74 1.94 -14.58
C THR A 106 -14.72 0.94 -15.19
N GLU A 107 -15.32 1.29 -16.33
CA GLU A 107 -16.22 0.40 -17.09
C GLU A 107 -15.51 -0.87 -17.57
N GLN A 108 -14.29 -0.74 -18.10
CA GLN A 108 -13.50 -1.91 -18.54
C GLN A 108 -13.21 -2.88 -17.38
N ILE A 109 -12.86 -2.37 -16.21
CA ILE A 109 -12.60 -3.21 -15.03
C ILE A 109 -13.89 -3.88 -14.55
N LEU A 110 -15.02 -3.18 -14.59
CA LEU A 110 -16.34 -3.75 -14.27
C LEU A 110 -16.71 -4.89 -15.22
N HIS A 111 -16.44 -4.74 -16.51
CA HIS A 111 -16.67 -5.80 -17.50
C HIS A 111 -15.71 -6.99 -17.36
N LEU A 112 -14.48 -6.74 -16.91
CA LEU A 112 -13.46 -7.77 -16.76
C LEU A 112 -13.69 -8.64 -15.50
N GLY A 113 -14.25 -8.06 -14.44
CA GLY A 113 -14.51 -8.77 -13.18
C GLY A 113 -15.92 -9.35 -13.09
N GLU A 114 -16.04 -10.56 -12.54
CA GLU A 114 -17.32 -11.12 -12.11
C GLU A 114 -17.72 -10.56 -10.74
N PHE A 115 -18.13 -9.28 -10.73
CA PHE A 115 -18.75 -8.68 -9.55
C PHE A 115 -20.19 -9.20 -9.44
N ARG A 116 -20.36 -10.36 -8.79
CA ARG A 116 -21.68 -10.90 -8.44
C ARG A 116 -22.41 -9.86 -7.59
N ASN A 117 -23.32 -9.09 -8.22
CA ASN A 117 -23.96 -7.85 -7.75
C ASN A 117 -23.20 -6.53 -8.09
N ALA A 118 -22.83 -6.33 -9.35
CA ALA A 118 -22.22 -5.10 -9.90
C ALA A 118 -23.00 -3.78 -9.66
N LEU A 119 -24.19 -3.82 -9.04
CA LEU A 119 -24.96 -2.65 -8.62
C LEU A 119 -24.73 -2.25 -7.16
N SER A 120 -24.12 -3.09 -6.33
CA SER A 120 -23.88 -2.70 -4.96
C SER A 120 -22.63 -1.83 -4.92
N ALA A 121 -22.85 -0.55 -4.68
CA ALA A 121 -21.83 0.39 -4.26
C ALA A 121 -21.01 -0.10 -3.05
N ASP A 122 -21.28 -1.29 -2.45
CA ASP A 122 -20.63 -1.84 -1.26
C ASP A 122 -19.46 -2.80 -1.48
N ASP A 123 -19.14 -3.21 -2.72
CA ASP A 123 -17.92 -4.01 -2.92
C ASP A 123 -16.67 -3.18 -2.58
N ARG A 124 -16.00 -3.55 -1.48
CA ARG A 124 -14.83 -2.85 -0.95
C ARG A 124 -13.70 -2.76 -1.97
N MET A 125 -13.46 -3.82 -2.73
CA MET A 125 -12.43 -3.82 -3.76
C MET A 125 -12.75 -2.84 -4.89
N PHE A 126 -14.01 -2.79 -5.32
CA PHE A 126 -14.43 -1.81 -6.32
C PHE A 126 -14.33 -0.37 -5.79
N LYS A 127 -14.67 -0.12 -4.51
CA LYS A 127 -14.45 1.19 -3.86
C LYS A 127 -12.98 1.60 -3.93
N PHE A 128 -12.05 0.70 -3.62
CA PHE A 128 -10.61 0.99 -3.71
C PHE A 128 -10.15 1.28 -5.15
N ILE A 129 -10.60 0.48 -6.12
CA ILE A 129 -10.29 0.69 -7.54
C ILE A 129 -10.80 2.07 -7.98
N LYS A 130 -12.06 2.38 -7.73
CA LYS A 130 -12.68 3.67 -8.09
C LYS A 130 -11.97 4.84 -7.40
N ALA A 131 -11.63 4.71 -6.12
CA ALA A 131 -10.89 5.72 -5.38
C ALA A 131 -9.49 5.94 -5.98
N PHE A 132 -8.78 4.88 -6.36
CA PHE A 132 -7.47 4.98 -7.00
C PHE A 132 -7.56 5.62 -8.40
N ILE A 133 -8.55 5.24 -9.21
CA ILE A 133 -8.76 5.82 -10.54
C ILE A 133 -9.12 7.32 -10.44
N ALA A 134 -9.93 7.70 -9.47
CA ALA A 134 -10.34 9.10 -9.27
C ALA A 134 -9.23 9.96 -8.64
N HIS A 135 -8.40 9.37 -7.76
CA HIS A 135 -7.58 10.12 -6.81
C HIS A 135 -6.18 9.53 -6.58
N GLY A 136 -5.64 8.72 -7.49
CA GLY A 136 -4.40 7.96 -7.31
C GLY A 136 -3.28 8.75 -6.62
N GLY A 137 -3.08 10.01 -6.99
CA GLY A 137 -2.03 10.87 -6.44
C GLY A 137 -2.24 11.46 -5.04
N ARG A 138 -3.39 11.27 -4.36
CA ARG A 138 -3.68 11.93 -3.08
C ARG A 138 -2.79 11.50 -1.90
N TYR A 139 -2.16 10.35 -2.00
CA TYR A 139 -1.34 9.79 -0.92
C TYR A 139 0.09 9.49 -1.39
N ILE A 140 0.59 10.29 -2.32
CA ILE A 140 2.02 10.31 -2.64
C ILE A 140 2.71 10.90 -1.42
N LEU A 141 3.68 10.15 -0.88
CA LEU A 141 4.55 10.68 0.16
C LEU A 141 5.32 11.87 -0.44
N PRO A 142 5.16 13.10 0.08
CA PRO A 142 5.95 14.22 -0.37
C PRO A 142 7.44 13.92 -0.20
N GLU A 143 8.29 14.37 -1.12
CA GLU A 143 9.75 14.11 -1.04
C GLU A 143 10.33 14.57 0.31
N GLY A 144 9.87 15.70 0.85
CA GLY A 144 10.31 16.22 2.14
C GLY A 144 9.95 15.32 3.34
N LEU A 145 9.03 14.37 3.19
CA LEU A 145 8.65 13.41 4.23
C LEU A 145 9.29 12.02 4.02
N ASN A 146 10.22 11.88 3.07
CA ASN A 146 10.94 10.64 2.85
C ASN A 146 11.83 10.31 4.07
N PRO A 147 11.60 9.19 4.80
CA PRO A 147 12.35 8.85 6.01
C PRO A 147 13.86 8.76 5.80
N ALA A 148 14.33 8.45 4.59
CA ALA A 148 15.76 8.39 4.28
C ALA A 148 16.46 9.75 4.34
N LEU A 149 15.70 10.86 4.28
CA LEU A 149 16.23 12.22 4.41
C LEU A 149 16.28 12.70 5.87
N TRP A 150 15.70 11.94 6.81
CA TRP A 150 15.61 12.33 8.21
C TRP A 150 16.54 11.50 9.07
N THR A 151 17.18 12.16 10.04
CA THR A 151 17.97 11.49 11.08
C THR A 151 17.58 12.04 12.45
N MET A 152 17.63 11.18 13.46
CA MET A 152 17.39 11.60 14.84
C MET A 152 18.67 12.24 15.38
N GLU A 153 18.55 13.49 15.83
CA GLU A 153 19.63 14.15 16.57
C GLU A 153 19.38 14.06 18.07
N SER A 154 20.37 13.56 18.81
CA SER A 154 20.36 13.65 20.27
C SER A 154 20.83 15.05 20.67
N ARG A 155 19.90 15.90 21.08
CA ARG A 155 20.20 17.26 21.53
C ARG A 155 20.65 17.24 22.99
N GLY A 156 21.81 16.61 23.23
CA GLY A 156 22.41 16.40 24.54
C GLY A 156 21.58 15.47 25.44
N THR A 157 22.23 14.80 26.39
CA THR A 157 21.50 14.31 27.56
C THR A 157 20.90 15.54 28.24
N PRO A 158 19.55 15.70 28.33
CA PRO A 158 19.02 16.56 29.37
C PRO A 158 19.70 16.06 30.65
N SER A 159 20.27 16.98 31.44
CA SER A 159 20.73 16.68 32.79
C SER A 159 19.65 15.82 33.41
N LEU A 160 19.89 14.51 33.50
CA LEU A 160 18.97 13.60 34.14
C LEU A 160 18.87 14.17 35.53
N CYS A 161 17.74 14.80 35.87
CA CYS A 161 17.31 14.81 37.26
C CYS A 161 17.50 13.36 37.68
N PRO A 162 18.31 13.08 38.71
CA PRO A 162 18.58 11.71 39.12
C PRO A 162 17.23 11.02 39.16
N LEU A 163 17.08 9.92 38.40
CA LEU A 163 15.86 9.09 38.34
C LEU A 163 15.23 9.17 39.72
N SER A 164 14.16 9.97 39.87
CA SER A 164 13.61 10.25 41.19
C SER A 164 13.31 8.90 41.77
N GLU A 165 14.06 8.50 42.80
CA GLU A 165 14.01 7.12 43.31
C GLU A 165 12.54 6.79 43.54
N LEU A 166 12.09 5.70 42.90
CA LEU A 166 10.70 5.26 42.97
C LEU A 166 10.34 5.18 44.45
N SER A 167 9.56 6.14 44.94
CA SER A 167 9.25 6.29 46.36
C SER A 167 8.42 5.09 46.82
N PRO A 168 8.98 4.13 47.58
CA PRO A 168 8.36 2.82 47.79
C PRO A 168 7.09 2.86 48.65
N GLY A 169 6.75 4.02 49.21
CA GLY A 169 5.58 4.25 50.06
C GLY A 169 4.42 5.01 49.39
N GLN A 170 4.52 5.36 48.10
CA GLN A 170 3.41 6.00 47.39
C GLN A 170 2.44 4.97 46.79
N PRO A 171 1.12 5.23 46.80
CA PRO A 171 0.14 4.33 46.20
C PRO A 171 0.23 4.27 44.67
N CYS A 172 0.81 5.30 44.03
CA CYS A 172 1.10 5.34 42.61
C CYS A 172 2.18 6.39 42.29
N GLN A 173 2.76 6.27 41.10
CA GLN A 173 3.76 7.19 40.55
C GLN A 173 3.51 7.38 39.05
N PHE A 174 3.98 8.50 38.49
CA PHE A 174 3.74 8.87 37.11
C PHE A 174 5.05 9.20 36.40
N ALA A 175 5.16 8.73 35.16
CA ALA A 175 6.18 9.17 34.22
C ALA A 175 5.51 10.08 33.18
N LEU A 176 6.13 11.21 32.88
CA LEU A 176 5.65 12.16 31.89
C LEU A 176 6.42 11.96 30.58
N GLN A 177 5.70 11.88 29.48
CA GLN A 177 6.26 11.79 28.13
C GLN A 177 5.83 13.05 27.37
N PRO A 178 6.78 13.87 26.87
CA PRO A 178 6.44 15.12 26.21
C PRO A 178 5.76 14.86 24.87
N ILE A 179 4.72 15.64 24.58
CA ILE A 179 4.14 15.75 23.24
C ILE A 179 4.89 16.87 22.52
N VAL A 180 5.56 16.56 21.42
CA VAL A 180 6.38 17.52 20.67
C VAL A 180 5.77 17.84 19.31
N GLU A 181 6.00 19.06 18.84
CA GLU A 181 5.75 19.50 17.48
C GLU A 181 7.09 19.51 16.72
N PRO A 182 7.38 18.51 15.85
CA PRO A 182 8.70 18.37 15.26
C PRO A 182 9.12 19.53 14.35
N GLU A 183 8.16 20.18 13.68
CA GLU A 183 8.44 21.29 12.75
C GLU A 183 8.94 22.54 13.48
N SER A 184 8.38 22.85 14.65
CA SER A 184 8.79 24.00 15.47
C SER A 184 9.88 23.63 16.49
N GLY A 185 10.08 22.34 16.75
CA GLY A 185 10.99 21.84 17.79
C GLY A 185 10.49 22.13 19.20
N HIS A 186 9.19 22.39 19.39
CA HIS A 186 8.58 22.77 20.66
C HIS A 186 7.92 21.59 21.37
N ILE A 187 7.87 21.61 22.70
CA ILE A 187 7.08 20.67 23.51
C ILE A 187 5.71 21.32 23.73
N SER A 188 4.66 20.77 23.15
CA SER A 188 3.31 21.35 23.20
C SER A 188 2.64 21.15 24.56
N ILE A 189 2.81 19.98 25.18
CA ILE A 189 2.20 19.63 26.48
C ILE A 189 3.15 18.68 27.24
N VAL A 190 3.23 18.88 28.57
CA VAL A 190 3.93 18.02 29.54
C VAL A 190 2.90 17.43 30.50
#